data_AF-A0A1V5AWR1-F1
#
_entry.id   AF-A0A1V5AWR1-F1
#
_cell.length_a   1.000
_cell.length_b   1.000
_cell.length_c   1.000
_cell.angle_alpha   90.00
_cell.angle_beta   90.00
_cell.angle_gamma   90.00
#
_symmetry.space_group_name_H-M   'P 1'
#
loop_
_entity.id
_entity.type
_entity.pdbx_description
1 polymer ?
#
loop_
_entity_poly.entity_id
_entity_poly.type
_entity_poly.pdbx_seq_one_letter_code
_entity_poly.pdbx_strand_id
1 'polypeptide(L)'
;MSMLMPIGIIMASGAVGGIVNALVSDNGFIRPSEETTGEVTIIRPGFAGNILLGAVAAFISWGLYGAFSNAVIWGANSGMGTEEITVSIASIAGAVLVGIGGARWLTNEVDKKLLRTAAVTAAAANASSDDSRKIARATPAQAFNIAKKMYKE
;
A
#
# COMPACT_ATOMS: atom_id res chain seq x y z
N MET A 1 31.09 1.49 -7.10
CA MET A 1 29.69 1.77 -7.54
C MET A 1 29.08 2.77 -6.56
N SER A 2 28.35 3.81 -6.99
CA SER A 2 27.76 4.76 -6.03
C SER A 2 26.64 4.08 -5.23
N MET A 3 26.52 4.36 -3.91
CA MET A 3 25.47 3.77 -3.04
C MET A 3 24.04 4.00 -3.55
N LEU A 4 23.83 5.03 -4.38
CA LEU A 4 22.54 5.37 -4.97
C LEU A 4 22.00 4.30 -5.93
N MET A 5 22.88 3.57 -6.62
CA MET A 5 22.45 2.58 -7.61
C MET A 5 21.80 1.35 -6.94
N PRO A 6 22.41 0.70 -5.93
CA PRO A 6 21.75 -0.36 -5.18
C PRO A 6 20.44 0.08 -4.51
N ILE A 7 20.38 1.30 -3.94
CA ILE A 7 19.15 1.89 -3.39
C ILE A 7 18.06 1.93 -4.47
N GLY A 8 18.39 2.50 -5.63
CA GLY A 8 17.46 2.66 -6.74
C GLY A 8 16.90 1.34 -7.23
N ILE A 9 17.73 0.30 -7.36
CA ILE A 9 17.30 -1.05 -7.79
C ILE A 9 16.28 -1.63 -6.80
N ILE A 10 16.54 -1.51 -5.50
CA ILE A 10 15.69 -2.10 -4.46
C ILE A 10 14.38 -1.33 -4.32
N MET A 11 14.43 0.01 -4.37
CA MET A 11 13.24 0.84 -4.39
C MET A 11 12.39 0.58 -5.63
N ALA A 12 12.99 0.47 -6.81
CA ALA A 12 12.27 0.14 -8.04
C ALA A 12 11.63 -1.25 -7.97
N SER A 13 12.34 -2.23 -7.40
CA SER A 13 11.82 -3.58 -7.20
C SER A 13 10.64 -3.59 -6.20
N GLY A 14 10.74 -2.85 -5.11
CA GLY A 14 9.63 -2.62 -4.17
C GLY A 14 8.44 -1.92 -4.80
N ALA A 15 8.68 -0.91 -5.65
CA ALA A 15 7.65 -0.24 -6.43
C ALA A 15 6.90 -1.23 -7.32
N VAL A 16 7.59 -2.15 -8.01
CA VAL A 16 6.96 -3.23 -8.78
C VAL A 16 6.06 -4.09 -7.88
N GLY A 17 6.48 -4.42 -6.66
CA GLY A 17 5.61 -5.08 -5.69
C GLY A 17 4.34 -4.28 -5.37
N GLY A 18 4.47 -2.95 -5.24
CA GLY A 18 3.34 -2.04 -5.10
C GLY A 18 2.39 -2.05 -6.30
N ILE A 19 2.93 -2.07 -7.53
CA ILE A 19 2.16 -2.21 -8.77
C ILE A 19 1.34 -3.50 -8.75
N VAL A 20 1.99 -4.62 -8.42
CA VAL A 20 1.33 -5.93 -8.32
C VAL A 20 0.20 -5.89 -7.31
N ASN A 21 0.42 -5.31 -6.11
CA ASN A 21 -0.64 -5.20 -5.11
C ASN A 21 -1.82 -4.36 -5.60
N ALA A 22 -1.55 -3.24 -6.27
CA ALA A 22 -2.60 -2.38 -6.81
C ALA A 22 -3.43 -3.10 -7.87
N LEU A 23 -2.81 -3.91 -8.75
CA LEU A 23 -3.50 -4.72 -9.76
C LEU A 23 -4.37 -5.83 -9.16
N VAL A 24 -3.92 -6.44 -8.06
CA VAL A 24 -4.66 -7.53 -7.39
C VAL A 24 -5.78 -6.99 -6.49
N SER A 25 -5.68 -5.75 -6.04
CA SER A 25 -6.69 -5.10 -5.19
C SER A 25 -7.76 -4.39 -6.02
N ASP A 26 -8.87 -4.02 -5.39
CA ASP A 26 -9.94 -3.19 -5.99
C ASP A 26 -9.50 -1.74 -6.32
N ASN A 27 -8.20 -1.45 -6.17
CA ASN A 27 -7.58 -0.18 -6.46
C ASN A 27 -7.00 -0.10 -7.89
N GLY A 28 -6.78 -1.22 -8.60
CA GLY A 28 -6.29 -1.25 -9.98
C GLY A 28 -5.28 -0.14 -10.34
N PHE A 29 -5.55 0.58 -11.43
CA PHE A 29 -4.89 1.85 -11.79
C PHE A 29 -5.72 3.09 -11.38
N ILE A 30 -6.54 2.98 -10.33
CA ILE A 30 -7.37 4.07 -9.85
C ILE A 30 -6.44 5.19 -9.35
N ARG A 31 -6.72 6.41 -9.83
CA ARG A 31 -6.02 7.62 -9.41
C ARG A 31 -6.32 7.91 -7.94
N PRO A 32 -5.41 8.59 -7.21
CA PRO A 32 -5.72 9.08 -5.88
C PRO A 32 -7.04 9.85 -5.90
N SER A 33 -7.98 9.46 -5.02
CA SER A 33 -9.31 10.06 -4.96
C SER A 33 -9.72 10.29 -3.51
N GLU A 34 -10.55 11.31 -3.31
CA GLU A 34 -11.18 11.58 -2.02
C GLU A 34 -12.65 11.20 -2.11
N GLU A 35 -13.10 10.40 -1.14
CA GLU A 35 -14.48 9.93 -1.05
C GLU A 35 -15.12 10.47 0.23
N THR A 36 -16.04 11.42 0.07
CA THR A 36 -16.79 12.00 1.20
C THR A 36 -18.20 11.42 1.26
N THR A 37 -18.66 11.09 2.47
CA THR A 37 -20.06 10.78 2.78
C THR A 37 -20.42 11.31 4.17
N GLY A 38 -21.46 12.13 4.28
CA GLY A 38 -21.76 12.88 5.49
C GLY A 38 -20.56 13.73 5.93
N GLU A 39 -20.11 13.51 7.17
CA GLU A 39 -18.95 14.20 7.77
C GLU A 39 -17.62 13.45 7.60
N VAL A 40 -17.61 12.25 7.00
CA VAL A 40 -16.40 11.42 6.88
C VAL A 40 -15.79 11.55 5.49
N THR A 41 -14.52 11.96 5.43
CA THR A 41 -13.71 11.99 4.21
C THR A 41 -12.66 10.90 4.24
N ILE A 42 -12.67 10.02 3.23
CA ILE A 42 -11.73 8.90 3.09
C ILE A 42 -10.82 9.19 1.89
N ILE A 43 -9.53 9.29 2.15
CA ILE A 43 -8.52 9.43 1.10
C ILE A 43 -8.14 8.04 0.61
N ARG A 44 -8.28 7.80 -0.69
CA ARG A 44 -7.84 6.60 -1.39
C ARG A 44 -6.56 6.93 -2.15
N PRO A 45 -5.38 6.47 -1.69
CA PRO A 45 -4.09 6.78 -2.32
C PRO A 45 -3.93 6.20 -3.73
N GLY A 46 -4.76 5.22 -4.09
CA GLY A 46 -4.76 4.59 -5.41
C GLY A 46 -3.45 3.87 -5.74
N PHE A 47 -3.21 3.72 -7.03
CA PHE A 47 -2.02 3.05 -7.57
C PHE A 47 -0.71 3.75 -7.17
N ALA A 48 -0.69 5.08 -7.17
CA ALA A 48 0.49 5.87 -6.82
C ALA A 48 0.92 5.64 -5.36
N GLY A 49 -0.04 5.58 -4.43
CA GLY A 49 0.24 5.28 -3.02
C GLY A 49 0.79 3.87 -2.82
N ASN A 50 0.29 2.89 -3.59
CA ASN A 50 0.79 1.52 -3.55
C ASN A 50 2.25 1.42 -4.05
N ILE A 51 2.59 2.08 -5.16
CA ILE A 51 3.98 2.18 -5.66
C ILE A 51 4.89 2.77 -4.58
N LEU A 52 4.52 3.95 -4.07
CA LEU A 52 5.35 4.69 -3.12
C LEU A 52 5.60 3.84 -1.87
N LEU A 53 4.54 3.23 -1.33
CA LEU A 53 4.68 2.43 -0.12
C LEU A 53 5.43 1.13 -0.37
N GLY A 54 5.27 0.50 -1.54
CA GLY A 54 6.06 -0.66 -1.93
C GLY A 54 7.55 -0.34 -1.98
N ALA A 55 7.92 0.79 -2.60
CA ALA A 55 9.31 1.25 -2.68
C ALA A 55 9.91 1.57 -1.30
N VAL A 56 9.16 2.30 -0.46
CA VAL A 56 9.58 2.65 0.90
C VAL A 56 9.72 1.41 1.78
N ALA A 57 8.78 0.48 1.71
CA ALA A 57 8.84 -0.77 2.48
C ALA A 57 10.08 -1.60 2.10
N ALA A 58 10.36 -1.74 0.80
CA ALA A 58 11.54 -2.45 0.33
C ALA A 58 12.85 -1.77 0.76
N PHE A 59 12.91 -0.43 0.69
CA PHE A 59 14.07 0.32 1.15
C PHE A 59 14.31 0.14 2.65
N ILE A 60 13.27 0.28 3.48
CA ILE A 60 13.38 0.10 4.94
C ILE A 60 13.82 -1.32 5.27
N SER A 61 13.17 -2.33 4.66
CA SER A 61 13.50 -3.74 4.92
C SER A 61 14.95 -4.06 4.51
N TRP A 62 15.39 -3.62 3.34
CA TRP A 62 16.76 -3.87 2.89
C TRP A 62 17.80 -3.02 3.64
N GLY A 63 17.40 -1.83 4.10
CA GLY A 63 18.17 -0.99 5.03
C GLY A 63 18.46 -1.68 6.35
N LEU A 64 17.46 -2.35 6.92
CA LEU A 64 17.55 -2.99 8.23
C LEU A 64 18.15 -4.41 8.17
N TYR A 65 17.86 -5.17 7.12
CA TYR A 65 18.16 -6.60 7.04
C TYR A 65 19.03 -7.00 5.84
N GLY A 66 19.35 -6.06 4.95
CA GLY A 66 20.15 -6.29 3.75
C GLY A 66 21.60 -5.80 3.87
N ALA A 67 22.23 -5.61 2.71
CA ALA A 67 23.63 -5.17 2.60
C ALA A 67 23.86 -3.76 3.19
N PHE A 68 22.80 -2.99 3.43
CA PHE A 68 22.87 -1.67 4.04
C PHE A 68 22.86 -1.66 5.57
N SER A 69 22.59 -2.80 6.21
CA SER A 69 22.54 -2.88 7.68
C SER A 69 23.84 -2.45 8.36
N ASN A 70 24.98 -2.64 7.66
CA ASN A 70 26.31 -2.26 8.14
C ASN A 70 26.87 -1.01 7.43
N ALA A 71 26.10 -0.37 6.54
CA ALA A 71 26.54 0.80 5.81
C ALA A 71 26.44 2.06 6.68
N VAL A 72 27.58 2.73 6.91
CA VAL A 72 27.65 3.97 7.69
C VAL A 72 27.58 5.18 6.75
N ILE A 73 26.57 6.02 6.95
CA ILE A 73 26.33 7.24 6.15
C ILE A 73 27.03 8.46 6.76
N TRP A 74 27.26 8.47 8.08
CA TRP A 74 27.93 9.55 8.80
C TRP A 74 28.66 9.02 10.03
N GLY A 75 29.91 9.46 10.23
CA GLY A 75 30.83 8.94 11.26
C GLY A 75 31.99 8.13 10.67
N ALA A 76 32.97 7.77 11.51
CA ALA A 76 34.11 6.96 11.10
C ALA A 76 33.83 5.47 11.34
N ASN A 77 33.95 4.67 10.28
CA ASN A 77 33.97 3.21 10.38
C ASN A 77 35.42 2.77 10.65
N SER A 78 35.78 2.55 11.92
CA SER A 78 37.15 2.17 12.32
C SER A 78 37.36 0.64 12.33
N GLY A 79 36.78 -0.08 11.37
CA GLY A 79 36.89 -1.54 11.23
C GLY A 79 37.22 -1.98 9.80
N MET A 80 37.84 -3.15 9.68
CA MET A 80 38.11 -3.83 8.40
C MET A 80 36.78 -4.37 7.85
N GLY A 81 36.24 -3.79 6.78
CA GLY A 81 34.95 -4.24 6.24
C GLY A 81 34.17 -3.20 5.43
N THR A 82 34.82 -2.42 4.56
CA THR A 82 34.10 -1.77 3.45
C THR A 82 33.78 -2.84 2.40
N GLU A 83 32.87 -3.76 2.73
CA GLU A 83 32.38 -4.72 1.74
C GLU A 83 31.68 -3.95 0.61
N GLU A 84 31.91 -4.38 -0.62
CA GLU A 84 31.17 -3.85 -1.75
C GLU A 84 29.69 -4.17 -1.58
N ILE A 85 28.85 -3.13 -1.57
CA ILE A 85 27.41 -3.30 -1.52
C ILE A 85 26.96 -3.93 -2.84
N THR A 86 26.55 -5.19 -2.77
CA THR A 86 26.03 -5.95 -3.92
C THR A 86 24.51 -6.14 -3.81
N VAL A 87 23.85 -6.19 -4.96
CA VAL A 87 22.43 -6.54 -5.06
C VAL A 87 22.32 -7.89 -5.73
N SER A 88 21.84 -8.89 -4.99
CA SER A 88 21.59 -10.22 -5.54
C SER A 88 20.20 -10.32 -6.16
N ILE A 89 19.98 -11.34 -7.00
CA ILE A 89 18.64 -11.68 -7.52
C ILE A 89 17.67 -11.97 -6.35
N ALA A 90 18.15 -12.61 -5.29
CA ALA A 90 17.35 -12.86 -4.09
C ALA A 90 16.94 -11.54 -3.39
N SER A 91 17.82 -10.54 -3.36
CA SER A 91 17.50 -9.21 -2.82
C SER A 91 16.41 -8.52 -3.64
N ILE A 92 16.45 -8.65 -4.97
CA ILE A 92 15.40 -8.14 -5.87
C ILE A 92 14.07 -8.85 -5.60
N ALA A 93 14.06 -10.18 -5.59
CA ALA A 93 12.85 -10.98 -5.32
C ALA A 93 12.25 -10.65 -3.94
N GLY A 94 13.10 -10.53 -2.92
CA GLY A 94 12.70 -10.12 -1.57
C GLY A 94 12.12 -8.70 -1.55
N ALA A 95 12.73 -7.75 -2.26
CA ALA A 95 12.24 -6.38 -2.35
C ALA A 95 10.84 -6.32 -3.00
N VAL A 96 10.58 -7.10 -4.06
CA VAL A 96 9.25 -7.21 -4.67
C VAL A 96 8.24 -7.74 -3.66
N LEU A 97 8.57 -8.83 -2.95
CA LEU A 97 7.68 -9.44 -1.97
C LEU A 97 7.35 -8.50 -0.80
N VAL A 98 8.36 -7.82 -0.27
CA VAL A 98 8.19 -6.78 0.76
C VAL A 98 7.34 -5.63 0.23
N GLY A 99 7.56 -5.23 -1.03
CA GLY A 99 6.78 -4.19 -1.69
C GLY A 99 5.28 -4.53 -1.77
N ILE A 100 4.95 -5.78 -2.10
CA ILE A 100 3.56 -6.29 -2.08
C ILE A 100 2.99 -6.19 -0.66
N GLY A 101 3.72 -6.70 0.34
CA GLY A 101 3.28 -6.68 1.74
C GLY A 101 3.03 -5.27 2.27
N GLY A 102 3.97 -4.35 2.02
CA GLY A 102 3.87 -2.95 2.41
C GLY A 102 2.68 -2.24 1.76
N ALA A 103 2.52 -2.39 0.44
CA ALA A 103 1.39 -1.81 -0.29
C ALA A 103 0.03 -2.39 0.16
N ARG A 104 -0.01 -3.69 0.51
CA ARG A 104 -1.21 -4.36 1.00
C ARG A 104 -1.66 -3.85 2.36
N TRP A 105 -0.72 -3.48 3.23
CA TRP A 105 -1.06 -2.85 4.51
C TRP A 105 -1.88 -1.56 4.32
N LEU A 106 -1.45 -0.68 3.40
CA LEU A 106 -2.19 0.56 3.09
C LEU A 106 -3.56 0.29 2.49
N THR A 107 -3.63 -0.62 1.52
CA THR A 107 -4.91 -0.97 0.89
C THR A 107 -5.91 -1.49 1.92
N ASN A 108 -5.48 -2.39 2.81
CA ASN A 108 -6.33 -2.92 3.88
C ASN A 108 -6.81 -1.83 4.85
N GLU A 109 -5.98 -0.84 5.17
CA GLU A 109 -6.38 0.25 6.07
C GLU A 109 -7.45 1.15 5.46
N VAL A 110 -7.35 1.41 4.15
CA VAL A 110 -8.38 2.14 3.40
C VAL A 110 -9.66 1.31 3.30
N ASP A 111 -9.57 0.02 2.99
CA ASP A 111 -10.72 -0.86 2.85
C ASP A 111 -11.51 -1.00 4.14
N LYS A 112 -10.82 -1.09 5.29
CA LYS A 112 -11.47 -1.07 6.61
C LYS A 112 -12.26 0.21 6.85
N LYS A 113 -11.70 1.37 6.46
CA LYS A 113 -12.40 2.66 6.57
C LYS A 113 -13.63 2.70 5.66
N LEU A 114 -13.49 2.25 4.41
CA LEU A 114 -14.61 2.16 3.46
C LEU A 114 -15.74 1.27 4.00
N LEU A 115 -15.42 0.06 4.48
CA LEU A 115 -16.40 -0.87 5.04
C LEU A 115 -17.04 -0.36 6.32
N ARG A 116 -16.26 0.24 7.23
CA ARG A 116 -16.79 0.82 8.47
C ARG A 116 -17.78 1.94 8.17
N THR A 117 -17.42 2.83 7.26
CA THR A 117 -18.33 3.92 6.85
C THR A 117 -19.54 3.38 6.11
N ALA A 118 -19.37 2.41 5.20
CA ALA A 118 -20.49 1.75 4.53
C ALA A 118 -21.50 1.15 5.53
N ALA A 119 -21.00 0.45 6.56
CA ALA A 119 -21.84 -0.15 7.59
C ALA A 119 -22.62 0.91 8.39
N VAL A 120 -21.95 1.97 8.84
CA VAL A 120 -22.61 3.07 9.58
C VAL A 120 -23.65 3.77 8.71
N THR A 121 -23.32 4.08 7.46
CA THR A 121 -24.22 4.75 6.52
C THR A 121 -25.43 3.86 6.17
N ALA A 122 -25.24 2.57 5.92
CA ALA A 122 -26.34 1.64 5.65
C ALA A 122 -27.26 1.46 6.86
N ALA A 123 -26.70 1.43 8.08
CA ALA A 123 -27.49 1.38 9.31
C ALA A 123 -28.31 2.66 9.51
N ALA A 124 -27.71 3.84 9.27
CA ALA A 124 -28.41 5.12 9.39
C ALA A 124 -29.54 5.29 8.37
N ALA A 125 -29.38 4.74 7.17
CA ALA A 125 -30.37 4.79 6.10
C ALA A 125 -31.48 3.71 6.20
N ASN A 126 -31.50 2.88 7.26
CA ASN A 126 -32.42 1.75 7.39
C ASN A 126 -32.42 0.81 6.17
N ALA A 127 -31.23 0.35 5.76
CA ALA A 127 -31.05 -0.43 4.53
C ALA A 127 -32.00 -1.63 4.42
N SER A 128 -32.57 -1.82 3.22
CA SER A 128 -33.46 -2.94 2.93
C SER A 128 -32.71 -4.28 2.95
N SER A 129 -33.47 -5.39 3.01
CA SER A 129 -32.87 -6.73 2.93
C SER A 129 -32.15 -6.97 1.60
N ASP A 130 -32.64 -6.41 0.50
CA ASP A 130 -32.00 -6.51 -0.81
C ASP A 130 -30.68 -5.75 -0.85
N ASP A 131 -30.65 -4.54 -0.31
CA ASP A 131 -29.47 -3.70 -0.26
C ASP A 131 -28.38 -4.27 0.66
N SER A 132 -28.79 -4.85 1.78
CA SER A 132 -27.91 -5.59 2.68
C SER A 132 -27.21 -6.76 1.96
N ARG A 133 -27.94 -7.48 1.09
CA ARG A 133 -27.37 -8.57 0.28
C ARG A 133 -26.41 -8.07 -0.79
N LYS A 134 -26.68 -6.90 -1.39
CA LYS A 134 -25.76 -6.26 -2.34
C LYS A 134 -24.46 -5.87 -1.64
N ILE A 135 -24.53 -5.21 -0.49
CA ILE A 135 -23.36 -4.83 0.32
C ILE A 135 -22.54 -6.07 0.70
N ALA A 136 -23.19 -7.16 1.13
CA ALA A 136 -22.50 -8.38 1.57
C ALA A 136 -21.66 -9.08 0.49
N ARG A 137 -21.93 -8.81 -0.80
CA ARG A 137 -21.20 -9.40 -1.94
C ARG A 137 -20.30 -8.40 -2.67
N ALA A 138 -20.32 -7.14 -2.25
CA ALA A 138 -19.59 -6.08 -2.90
C ALA A 138 -18.15 -5.99 -2.41
N THR A 139 -17.28 -5.43 -3.23
CA THR A 139 -15.95 -4.99 -2.80
C THR A 139 -16.05 -3.83 -1.80
N PRO A 140 -15.02 -3.52 -0.99
CA PRO A 140 -15.05 -2.41 -0.04
C PRO A 140 -15.49 -1.07 -0.65
N ALA A 141 -14.96 -0.73 -1.83
CA ALA A 141 -15.33 0.48 -2.55
C ALA A 141 -16.77 0.44 -3.09
N GLN A 142 -17.23 -0.71 -3.58
CA GLN A 142 -18.61 -0.88 -4.04
C GLN A 142 -19.60 -0.79 -2.87
N ALA A 143 -19.32 -1.46 -1.75
CA ALA A 143 -20.13 -1.44 -0.54
C ALA A 143 -20.31 0.00 -0.04
N PHE A 144 -19.22 0.77 0.00
CA PHE A 144 -19.26 2.21 0.31
C PHE A 144 -20.16 2.99 -0.65
N ASN A 145 -20.01 2.79 -1.97
CA ASN A 145 -20.81 3.51 -2.96
C ASN A 145 -22.30 3.15 -2.92
N ILE A 146 -22.64 1.90 -2.62
CA ILE A 146 -24.03 1.46 -2.45
C ILE A 146 -24.62 2.14 -1.22
N ALA A 147 -23.95 2.07 -0.06
CA ALA A 147 -24.42 2.72 1.17
C ALA A 147 -24.54 4.25 1.02
N LYS A 148 -23.58 4.89 0.35
CA LYS A 148 -23.59 6.33 0.06
C LYS A 148 -24.78 6.76 -0.80
N LYS A 149 -25.28 5.91 -1.69
CA LYS A 149 -26.51 6.19 -2.47
C LYS A 149 -27.74 6.16 -1.58
N MET A 150 -27.86 5.18 -0.69
CA MET A 150 -29.00 5.05 0.23
C MET A 150 -29.17 6.27 1.14
N TYR A 151 -28.08 6.86 1.60
CA TYR A 151 -28.12 8.03 2.48
C TYR A 151 -28.55 9.33 1.78
N LYS A 152 -28.47 9.38 0.44
CA LYS A 152 -28.86 10.55 -0.35
C LYS A 152 -30.31 10.51 -0.82
N GLU A 153 -30.96 9.35 -0.71
CA GLU A 153 -32.39 9.12 -0.99
C GLU A 153 -33.21 9.38 0.28
#